data_AF-A0AAV6L7I0-F1
#
_entry.id   AF-A0AAV6L7I0-F1
#
_cell.length_a   1.000
_cell.length_b   1.000
_cell.length_c   1.000
_cell.angle_alpha   90.00
_cell.angle_beta   90.00
_cell.angle_gamma   90.00
#
_symmetry.space_group_name_H-M   'P 1'
#
loop_
_entity.id
_entity.type
_entity.pdbx_description
1 polymer ?
#
loop_
_entity_poly.entity_id
_entity_poly.type
_entity_poly.pdbx_seq_one_letter_code
_entity_poly.pdbx_strand_id
1 'polypeptide(L)'
;MEKGRRSSTVHVLAIPYPSQGHLNPMLQFCRRLVSKGLKATLAITTFISNTTQPKSDSAVQLDTISDGYDEGGFEQAGDTQAYVAGLEAAGSKTLAELIKRHEISGHPVDCVIYDAFLPWALDVAKQHGIAGAAFFTHPCAVNYINHHAHHGLLALPVQSLPVSIPGLPLLELEDMPSFIYVHGSYPAYFEMVLSQFSNVEKADYVVVNTFYKLEEKE
;
A
#
# COMPACT_ATOMS: atom_id res chain seq x y z
N MET A 1 -34.31 22.25 -1.74
CA MET A 1 -33.04 22.74 -1.15
C MET A 1 -31.90 22.04 -1.87
N GLU A 2 -31.38 22.67 -2.93
CA GLU A 2 -30.20 22.19 -3.65
C GLU A 2 -28.99 22.25 -2.71
N LYS A 3 -28.34 21.10 -2.48
CA LYS A 3 -27.02 21.08 -1.86
C LYS A 3 -26.07 21.80 -2.81
N GLY A 4 -25.58 22.96 -2.39
CA GLY A 4 -24.58 23.73 -3.14
C GLY A 4 -23.42 22.84 -3.55
N ARG A 5 -23.21 22.72 -4.86
CA ARG A 5 -22.13 21.95 -5.45
C ARG A 5 -20.82 22.61 -5.02
N ARG A 6 -20.10 22.02 -4.06
CA ARG A 6 -18.74 22.44 -3.72
C ARG A 6 -17.91 22.39 -5.01
N SER A 7 -17.33 23.52 -5.39
CA SER A 7 -16.22 23.60 -6.33
C SER A 7 -14.92 23.11 -5.64
N SER A 8 -14.96 21.95 -4.98
CA SER A 8 -13.79 21.40 -4.27
C SER A 8 -13.10 20.36 -5.13
N THR A 9 -11.84 20.62 -5.45
CA THR A 9 -10.93 19.64 -6.05
C THR A 9 -10.83 18.42 -5.14
N VAL A 10 -11.05 17.23 -5.70
CA VAL A 10 -10.90 15.95 -4.98
C VAL A 10 -9.48 15.81 -4.46
N HIS A 11 -9.34 15.53 -3.16
CA HIS A 11 -8.06 15.39 -2.49
C HIS A 11 -7.76 13.93 -2.14
N VAL A 12 -6.66 13.44 -2.70
CA VAL A 12 -6.12 12.11 -2.46
C VAL A 12 -4.95 12.19 -1.49
N LEU A 13 -4.96 11.32 -0.47
CA LEU A 13 -3.84 11.08 0.40
C LEU A 13 -3.24 9.70 0.08
N ALA A 14 -1.98 9.66 -0.32
CA ALA A 14 -1.28 8.45 -0.73
C ALA A 14 -0.27 8.00 0.34
N ILE A 15 -0.34 6.73 0.75
CA ILE A 15 0.45 6.13 1.84
C ILE A 15 1.25 4.91 1.30
N PRO A 16 2.51 5.10 0.87
CA PRO A 16 3.36 4.03 0.37
C PRO A 16 3.95 3.21 1.53
N TYR A 17 4.31 1.95 1.27
CA TYR A 17 5.23 1.23 2.14
C TYR A 17 6.60 1.97 2.14
N PRO A 18 7.30 2.10 3.29
CA PRO A 18 8.49 2.94 3.43
C PRO A 18 9.76 2.34 2.81
N SER A 19 9.71 2.02 1.52
CA SER A 19 10.86 1.58 0.72
C SER A 19 10.83 2.21 -0.67
N GLN A 20 12.00 2.38 -1.27
CA GLN A 20 12.14 3.11 -2.55
C GLN A 20 11.31 2.50 -3.68
N GLY A 21 11.21 1.17 -3.73
CA GLY A 21 10.43 0.44 -4.73
C GLY A 21 8.92 0.71 -4.66
N HIS A 22 8.42 1.20 -3.52
CA HIS A 22 7.00 1.50 -3.30
C HIS A 22 6.71 3.00 -3.38
N LEU A 23 7.61 3.83 -2.81
CA LEU A 23 7.54 5.29 -2.86
C LEU A 23 7.49 5.81 -4.30
N ASN A 24 8.35 5.29 -5.17
CA ASN A 24 8.50 5.80 -6.53
C ASN A 24 7.26 5.56 -7.41
N PRO A 25 6.71 4.33 -7.53
CA PRO A 25 5.47 4.11 -8.27
C PRO A 25 4.30 4.96 -7.76
N MET A 26 4.14 5.06 -6.44
CA MET A 26 3.05 5.83 -5.86
C MET A 26 3.20 7.34 -6.11
N LEU A 27 4.42 7.89 -6.04
CA LEU A 27 4.69 9.28 -6.42
C LEU A 27 4.36 9.54 -7.89
N GLN A 28 4.74 8.63 -8.80
CA GLN A 28 4.40 8.76 -10.22
C GLN A 28 2.89 8.69 -10.45
N PHE A 29 2.20 7.81 -9.71
CA PHE A 29 0.74 7.74 -9.75
C PHE A 29 0.10 9.05 -9.28
N CYS A 30 0.56 9.62 -8.16
CA CYS A 30 0.13 10.94 -7.69
C CYS A 30 0.32 12.04 -8.74
N ARG A 31 1.46 12.07 -9.44
CA ARG A 31 1.68 13.03 -10.55
C ARG A 31 0.66 12.87 -11.67
N ARG A 32 0.28 11.62 -11.99
CA ARG A 32 -0.79 11.36 -12.97
C ARG A 32 -2.13 11.86 -12.47
N LEU A 33 -2.49 11.63 -11.21
CA LEU A 33 -3.73 12.16 -10.61
C LEU A 33 -3.76 13.69 -10.65
N VAL A 34 -2.66 14.35 -10.32
CA VAL A 34 -2.53 15.81 -10.41
C VAL A 34 -2.71 16.31 -11.85
N SER A 35 -2.13 15.62 -12.84
CA SER A 35 -2.34 15.95 -14.26
C SER A 35 -3.80 15.83 -14.72
N LYS A 36 -4.63 15.10 -13.96
CA LYS A 36 -6.07 14.93 -14.20
C LYS A 36 -6.94 15.89 -13.39
N GLY A 37 -6.32 16.84 -12.69
CA GLY A 37 -6.99 17.90 -11.94
C GLY A 37 -7.36 17.52 -10.50
N LEU A 38 -6.80 16.44 -9.95
CA LEU A 38 -6.94 16.10 -8.53
C LEU A 38 -5.84 16.79 -7.70
N LYS A 39 -6.10 16.96 -6.41
CA LYS A 39 -5.06 17.29 -5.42
C LYS A 39 -4.49 15.98 -4.89
N ALA A 40 -3.17 15.87 -4.79
CA ALA A 40 -2.51 14.70 -4.21
C ALA A 40 -1.50 15.11 -3.13
N THR A 41 -1.57 14.42 -2.00
CA THR A 41 -0.59 14.47 -0.92
C THR A 41 0.03 13.08 -0.77
N LEU A 42 1.35 12.97 -0.80
CA LEU A 42 2.08 11.74 -0.51
C LEU A 42 2.60 11.83 0.92
N ALA A 43 2.11 10.94 1.80
CA ALA A 43 2.56 10.86 3.18
C ALA A 43 3.69 9.84 3.31
N ILE A 44 4.90 10.33 3.58
CA ILE A 44 6.09 9.51 3.81
C ILE A 44 6.36 9.37 5.31
N THR A 45 7.23 8.46 5.73
CA THR A 45 7.58 8.39 7.15
C THR A 45 8.42 9.60 7.57
N THR A 46 8.30 10.03 8.83
CA THR A 46 9.14 11.09 9.40
C THR A 46 10.62 10.80 9.20
N PHE A 47 11.06 9.55 9.39
CA PHE A 47 12.43 9.11 9.14
C PHE A 47 12.88 9.39 7.70
N ILE A 48 12.08 9.00 6.71
CA ILE A 48 12.39 9.21 5.29
C ILE A 48 12.42 10.71 4.97
N SER A 49 11.47 11.49 5.49
CA SER A 49 11.43 12.93 5.31
C SER A 49 12.71 13.60 5.83
N ASN A 50 13.14 13.24 7.04
CA ASN A 50 14.32 13.81 7.70
C ASN A 50 15.63 13.46 6.99
N THR A 51 15.76 12.21 6.54
CA THR A 51 17.00 11.68 5.94
C THR A 51 17.18 12.04 4.47
N THR A 52 16.08 12.06 3.70
CA THR A 52 16.14 12.28 2.25
C THR A 52 15.89 13.73 1.84
N GLN A 53 15.27 14.54 2.71
CA GLN A 53 14.90 15.94 2.45
C GLN A 53 14.39 16.13 1.01
N PRO A 54 13.31 15.40 0.65
CA PRO A 54 12.87 15.32 -0.73
C PRO A 54 12.59 16.71 -1.28
N LYS A 55 13.21 17.04 -2.42
CA LYS A 55 13.02 18.34 -3.07
C LYS A 55 11.55 18.51 -3.41
N SER A 56 11.03 19.72 -3.17
CA SER A 56 9.64 20.04 -3.47
C SER A 56 9.36 19.85 -4.95
N ASP A 57 8.46 18.90 -5.24
CA ASP A 57 7.74 18.86 -6.50
C ASP A 57 6.50 19.73 -6.32
N SER A 58 6.38 20.82 -7.10
CA SER A 58 5.25 21.74 -6.96
C SER A 58 3.87 21.09 -7.18
N ALA A 59 3.84 19.90 -7.80
CA ALA A 59 2.59 19.23 -8.16
C ALA A 59 2.03 18.33 -7.04
N VAL A 60 2.87 17.62 -6.29
CA VAL A 60 2.46 16.65 -5.26
C VAL A 60 2.91 17.16 -3.89
N GLN A 61 1.95 17.38 -2.99
CA GLN A 61 2.25 17.81 -1.63
C GLN A 61 2.89 16.64 -0.86
N LEU A 62 3.83 16.96 0.02
CA LEU A 62 4.41 15.98 0.93
C LEU A 62 3.89 16.25 2.33
N ASP A 63 3.58 15.17 3.04
CA ASP A 63 3.31 15.21 4.46
C ASP A 63 3.93 14.00 5.13
N THR A 64 3.84 13.89 6.45
CA THR A 64 4.46 12.82 7.21
C THR A 64 3.50 12.06 8.10
N ILE A 65 3.76 10.75 8.21
CA ILE A 65 3.26 9.87 9.28
C ILE A 65 4.47 9.29 10.02
N SER A 66 4.24 8.77 11.22
CA SER A 66 5.30 8.05 11.96
C SER A 66 5.24 6.56 11.65
N ASP A 67 6.39 5.92 11.50
CA ASP A 67 6.53 4.47 11.49
C ASP A 67 6.86 3.89 12.87
N GLY A 68 6.86 4.74 13.92
CA GLY A 68 7.27 4.38 15.27
C GLY A 68 8.79 4.46 15.49
N TYR A 69 9.56 4.77 14.45
CA TYR A 69 11.03 4.75 14.43
C TYR A 69 11.59 6.00 13.73
N ASP A 70 11.05 7.17 14.05
CA ASP A 70 11.32 8.44 13.34
C ASP A 70 12.81 8.87 13.31
N GLU A 71 13.64 8.39 14.25
CA GLU A 71 15.06 8.76 14.37
C GLU A 71 15.99 7.81 13.60
N GLY A 72 15.83 6.49 13.77
CA GLY A 72 16.72 5.48 13.20
C GLY A 72 16.08 4.55 12.16
N GLY A 73 14.80 4.74 11.85
CA GLY A 73 14.07 3.98 10.84
C GLY A 73 14.05 2.48 11.14
N PHE A 74 14.07 1.66 10.09
CA PHE A 74 14.04 0.19 10.20
C PHE A 74 15.10 -0.37 11.15
N GLU A 75 16.33 0.16 11.12
CA GLU A 75 17.43 -0.32 11.98
C GLU A 75 17.16 -0.10 13.47
N GLN A 76 16.38 0.91 13.85
CA GLN A 76 15.99 1.15 15.23
C GLN A 76 15.01 0.10 15.76
N ALA A 77 14.23 -0.54 14.87
CA ALA A 77 13.30 -1.59 15.25
C ALA A 77 14.00 -2.90 15.64
N GLY A 78 15.22 -3.12 15.16
CA GLY A 78 16.03 -4.30 15.44
C GLY A 78 15.66 -5.53 14.61
N ASP A 79 14.38 -5.73 14.31
CA ASP A 79 13.92 -6.78 13.39
C ASP A 79 12.66 -6.39 12.61
N THR A 80 12.33 -7.21 11.60
CA THR A 80 11.19 -6.98 10.70
C THR A 80 9.85 -7.05 11.41
N GLN A 81 9.69 -7.93 12.39
CA GLN A 81 8.42 -8.11 13.08
C GLN A 81 8.11 -6.87 13.93
N ALA A 82 9.10 -6.38 14.68
CA ALA A 82 9.01 -5.15 15.44
C ALA A 82 8.71 -3.96 14.52
N TYR A 83 9.39 -3.87 13.36
CA TYR A 83 9.17 -2.79 12.41
C TYR A 83 7.72 -2.75 11.88
N VAL A 84 7.20 -3.89 11.40
CA VAL A 84 5.84 -3.97 10.85
C VAL A 84 4.80 -3.62 11.92
N ALA A 85 4.96 -4.13 13.14
CA ALA A 85 4.05 -3.84 14.26
C ALA A 85 4.11 -2.36 14.69
N GLY A 86 5.31 -1.77 14.75
CA GLY A 86 5.50 -0.35 15.05
C GLY A 86 4.90 0.55 13.98
N LEU A 87 5.10 0.20 12.71
CA LEU A 87 4.53 0.90 11.56
C LEU A 87 3.00 0.88 11.60
N GLU A 88 2.37 -0.25 11.90
CA GLU A 88 0.92 -0.32 12.07
C GLU A 88 0.43 0.53 13.25
N ALA A 89 1.05 0.39 14.42
CA ALA A 89 0.59 1.06 15.63
C ALA A 89 0.75 2.59 15.56
N ALA A 90 1.94 3.07 15.18
CA ALA A 90 2.22 4.50 15.05
C ALA A 90 1.61 5.09 13.77
N GLY A 91 1.66 4.34 12.67
CA GLY A 91 1.13 4.76 11.37
C GLY A 91 -0.39 4.93 11.40
N SER A 92 -1.12 3.99 12.00
CA SER A 92 -2.59 4.10 12.12
C SER A 92 -3.01 5.36 12.90
N LYS A 93 -2.33 5.61 14.03
CA LYS A 93 -2.59 6.79 14.87
C LYS A 93 -2.29 8.09 14.11
N THR A 94 -1.09 8.19 13.53
CA THR A 94 -0.64 9.41 12.86
C THR A 94 -1.35 9.66 11.53
N LEU A 95 -1.80 8.61 10.83
CA LEU A 95 -2.68 8.73 9.66
C LEU A 95 -4.04 9.33 10.05
N ALA A 96 -4.65 8.87 11.13
CA ALA A 96 -5.91 9.43 11.61
C ALA A 96 -5.77 10.91 12.03
N GLU A 97 -4.65 11.27 12.66
CA GLU A 97 -4.31 12.66 13.00
C GLU A 97 -4.11 13.52 11.73
N LEU A 98 -3.41 13.00 10.73
CA LEU A 98 -3.16 13.64 9.44
C LEU A 98 -4.48 13.91 8.69
N ILE A 99 -5.39 12.94 8.62
CA ILE A 99 -6.72 13.09 8.03
C ILE A 99 -7.49 14.23 8.69
N LYS A 100 -7.54 14.27 10.04
CA LYS A 100 -8.19 15.33 10.80
C LYS A 100 -7.56 16.70 10.55
N ARG A 101 -6.23 16.77 10.45
CA ARG A 101 -5.51 18.02 10.16
C ARG A 101 -5.88 18.57 8.79
N HIS A 102 -6.01 17.71 7.78
CA HIS A 102 -6.47 18.10 6.45
C HIS A 102 -7.92 18.59 6.44
N GLU A 103 -8.81 17.96 7.21
CA GLU A 103 -10.17 18.43 7.41
C GLU A 103 -10.21 19.85 8.04
N ILE A 104 -9.48 20.05 9.14
CA ILE A 104 -9.43 21.34 9.87
C ILE A 104 -8.84 22.47 9.00
N SER A 105 -7.84 22.16 8.17
CA SER A 105 -7.21 23.13 7.25
C SER A 105 -8.05 23.45 6.01
N GLY A 106 -9.28 22.93 5.90
CA GLY A 106 -10.18 23.20 4.78
C GLY A 106 -9.85 22.42 3.50
N HIS A 107 -9.04 21.37 3.61
CA HIS A 107 -8.65 20.49 2.53
C HIS A 107 -8.94 19.02 2.88
N PRO A 108 -10.21 18.66 3.19
CA PRO A 108 -10.57 17.31 3.62
C PRO A 108 -10.10 16.28 2.60
N VAL A 109 -9.66 15.12 3.09
CA VAL A 109 -9.26 13.99 2.24
C VAL A 109 -10.52 13.28 1.77
N ASP A 110 -10.64 13.06 0.46
CA ASP A 110 -11.77 12.36 -0.14
C ASP A 110 -11.44 10.88 -0.41
N CYS A 111 -10.16 10.54 -0.58
CA CYS A 111 -9.69 9.17 -0.78
C CYS A 111 -8.30 8.94 -0.19
N VAL A 112 -8.13 7.82 0.50
CA VAL A 112 -6.82 7.29 0.91
C VAL A 112 -6.41 6.20 -0.06
N ILE A 113 -5.29 6.40 -0.76
CA ILE A 113 -4.64 5.37 -1.56
C ILE A 113 -3.51 4.80 -0.71
N TYR A 114 -3.61 3.54 -0.32
CA TYR A 114 -2.63 2.92 0.56
C TYR A 114 -1.92 1.79 -0.16
N ASP A 115 -0.64 1.59 0.15
CA ASP A 115 0.11 0.43 -0.29
C ASP A 115 -0.57 -0.83 0.25
N ALA A 116 -0.76 -1.84 -0.60
CA ALA A 116 -1.44 -3.06 -0.21
C ALA A 116 -0.79 -3.74 1.01
N PHE A 117 0.51 -3.53 1.27
CA PHE A 117 1.21 -4.01 2.47
C PHE A 117 0.70 -3.41 3.78
N LEU A 118 -0.13 -2.37 3.73
CA LEU A 118 -0.62 -1.60 4.88
C LEU A 118 -2.15 -1.70 5.00
N PRO A 119 -2.74 -2.90 5.17
CA PRO A 119 -4.19 -3.08 5.19
C PRO A 119 -4.88 -2.27 6.30
N TRP A 120 -4.18 -1.97 7.40
CA TRP A 120 -4.66 -1.10 8.48
C TRP A 120 -5.02 0.32 8.01
N ALA A 121 -4.41 0.81 6.93
CA ALA A 121 -4.71 2.14 6.39
C ALA A 121 -6.13 2.22 5.81
N LEU A 122 -6.65 1.10 5.28
CA LEU A 122 -8.04 1.00 4.85
C LEU A 122 -8.99 1.16 6.04
N ASP A 123 -8.71 0.49 7.16
CA ASP A 123 -9.55 0.57 8.34
C ASP A 123 -9.61 1.99 8.88
N VAL A 124 -8.47 2.70 8.92
CA VAL A 124 -8.42 4.13 9.28
C VAL A 124 -9.24 4.97 8.31
N ALA A 125 -9.12 4.77 7.00
CA ALA A 125 -9.92 5.51 6.02
C ALA A 125 -11.43 5.30 6.22
N LYS A 126 -11.86 4.05 6.42
CA LYS A 126 -13.28 3.71 6.62
C LYS A 126 -13.84 4.23 7.94
N GLN A 127 -13.05 4.25 9.02
CA GLN A 127 -13.43 4.89 10.30
C GLN A 127 -13.75 6.38 10.13
N HIS A 128 -13.13 7.03 9.15
CA HIS A 128 -13.34 8.43 8.81
C HIS A 128 -14.38 8.64 7.69
N GLY A 129 -15.02 7.58 7.19
CA GLY A 129 -15.98 7.66 6.09
C GLY A 129 -15.35 8.06 4.75
N ILE A 130 -14.05 7.82 4.58
CA ILE A 130 -13.25 8.18 3.40
C ILE A 130 -13.13 6.96 2.48
N ALA A 131 -13.12 7.18 1.16
CA ALA A 131 -12.89 6.11 0.20
C ALA A 131 -11.47 5.55 0.33
N GLY A 132 -11.31 4.23 0.28
CA GLY A 132 -10.02 3.55 0.35
C GLY A 132 -9.69 2.86 -0.97
N ALA A 133 -8.46 3.02 -1.46
CA ALA A 133 -7.99 2.31 -2.64
C ALA A 133 -6.68 1.57 -2.34
N ALA A 134 -6.66 0.26 -2.55
CA ALA A 134 -5.45 -0.55 -2.42
C ALA A 134 -4.54 -0.31 -3.63
N PHE A 135 -3.26 -0.07 -3.40
CA PHE A 135 -2.24 0.12 -4.43
C PHE A 135 -1.21 -1.02 -4.37
N PHE A 136 -1.26 -1.90 -5.35
CA PHE A 136 -0.31 -3.00 -5.49
C PHE A 136 0.87 -2.56 -6.37
N THR A 137 2.07 -2.65 -5.81
CA THR A 137 3.34 -2.36 -6.51
C THR A 137 3.91 -3.57 -7.23
N HIS A 138 3.40 -4.76 -6.92
CA HIS A 138 3.76 -6.02 -7.55
C HIS A 138 2.92 -6.32 -8.80
N PRO A 139 3.44 -7.14 -9.74
CA PRO A 139 2.69 -7.62 -10.92
C PRO A 139 1.45 -8.45 -10.55
N CYS A 140 0.49 -8.58 -11.47
CA CYS A 140 -0.76 -9.33 -11.26
C CYS A 140 -0.51 -10.79 -10.89
N ALA A 141 0.34 -11.52 -11.63
CA ALA A 141 0.68 -12.91 -11.31
C ALA A 141 1.13 -13.09 -9.85
N VAL A 142 2.04 -12.24 -9.38
CA VAL A 142 2.57 -12.33 -8.00
C VAL A 142 1.47 -12.08 -6.98
N ASN A 143 0.64 -11.05 -7.21
CA ASN A 143 -0.51 -10.78 -6.34
C ASN A 143 -1.49 -11.95 -6.32
N TYR A 144 -1.73 -12.59 -7.47
CA TYR A 144 -2.66 -13.70 -7.61
C TYR A 144 -2.16 -14.98 -6.92
N ILE A 145 -0.85 -15.26 -6.97
CA ILE A 145 -0.22 -16.33 -6.19
C ILE A 145 -0.39 -16.08 -4.69
N ASN A 146 -0.11 -14.86 -4.22
CA ASN A 146 -0.27 -14.50 -2.81
C ASN A 146 -1.73 -14.54 -2.36
N HIS A 147 -2.67 -14.16 -3.22
CA HIS A 147 -4.10 -14.30 -2.99
C HIS A 147 -4.49 -15.77 -2.80
N HIS A 148 -3.97 -16.69 -3.63
CA HIS A 148 -4.20 -18.13 -3.50
C HIS A 148 -3.64 -18.68 -2.20
N ALA A 149 -2.44 -18.26 -1.81
CA ALA A 149 -1.84 -18.64 -0.54
C ALA A 149 -2.66 -18.13 0.65
N HIS A 150 -3.09 -16.86 0.63
CA HIS A 150 -3.89 -16.26 1.71
C HIS A 150 -5.22 -17.01 1.94
N HIS A 151 -5.91 -17.38 0.86
CA HIS A 151 -7.20 -18.08 0.94
C HIS A 151 -7.07 -19.60 1.10
N GLY A 152 -5.85 -20.14 1.24
CA GLY A 152 -5.60 -21.57 1.34
C GLY A 152 -5.92 -22.36 0.05
N LEU A 153 -6.03 -21.67 -1.08
CA LEU A 153 -6.23 -22.28 -2.41
C LEU A 153 -4.93 -22.86 -2.97
N LEU A 154 -3.78 -22.36 -2.52
CA LEU A 154 -2.47 -22.96 -2.70
C LEU A 154 -2.02 -23.59 -1.37
N ALA A 155 -1.87 -24.91 -1.34
CA ALA A 155 -1.37 -25.61 -0.16
C ALA A 155 0.12 -25.30 0.07
N LEU A 156 0.46 -24.92 1.30
CA LEU A 156 1.83 -24.63 1.73
C LEU A 156 2.27 -25.57 2.85
N PRO A 157 3.51 -26.10 2.83
CA PRO A 157 4.48 -26.00 1.73
C PRO A 157 3.95 -26.69 0.46
N VAL A 158 4.40 -26.24 -0.72
CA VAL A 158 4.00 -26.78 -2.02
C VAL A 158 4.30 -28.28 -2.09
N GLN A 159 3.30 -29.10 -2.41
CA GLN A 159 3.40 -30.57 -2.34
C GLN A 159 3.56 -31.25 -3.71
N SER A 160 3.21 -30.58 -4.81
CA SER A 160 3.17 -31.16 -6.15
C SER A 160 3.71 -30.19 -7.20
N LEU A 161 4.51 -30.70 -8.14
CA LEU A 161 5.07 -29.95 -9.25
C LEU A 161 4.66 -30.54 -10.61
N PRO A 162 4.50 -29.70 -11.66
CA PRO A 162 4.55 -28.24 -11.61
C PRO A 162 3.35 -27.66 -10.83
N VAL A 163 3.54 -26.47 -10.25
CA VAL A 163 2.49 -25.72 -9.56
C VAL A 163 1.47 -25.26 -10.59
N SER A 164 0.21 -25.63 -10.38
CA SER A 164 -0.91 -25.29 -11.25
C SER A 164 -1.86 -24.35 -10.52
N ILE A 165 -1.86 -23.07 -10.89
CA ILE A 165 -2.79 -22.06 -10.41
C ILE A 165 -3.68 -21.63 -11.59
N PRO A 166 -5.02 -21.71 -11.49
CA PRO A 166 -5.91 -21.40 -12.61
C PRO A 166 -5.67 -19.98 -13.16
N GLY A 167 -5.40 -19.85 -14.46
CA GLY A 167 -5.12 -18.54 -15.09
C GLY A 167 -3.63 -18.19 -15.19
N LEU A 168 -2.75 -18.91 -14.47
CA LEU A 168 -1.30 -18.80 -14.65
C LEU A 168 -0.77 -19.96 -15.51
N PRO A 169 0.41 -19.79 -16.16
CA PRO A 169 1.12 -20.92 -16.73
C PRO A 169 1.47 -21.96 -15.65
N LEU A 170 1.87 -23.16 -16.07
CA LEU A 170 2.50 -24.10 -15.15
C LEU A 170 3.80 -23.49 -14.65
N LEU A 171 3.98 -23.47 -13.34
CA LEU A 171 5.12 -22.84 -12.67
C LEU A 171 5.94 -23.91 -11.96
N GLU A 172 7.26 -23.77 -12.00
CA GLU A 172 8.13 -24.56 -11.14
C GLU A 172 8.17 -23.96 -9.74
N LEU A 173 8.70 -24.72 -8.78
CA LEU A 173 8.80 -24.23 -7.40
C LEU A 173 9.68 -22.97 -7.30
N GLU A 174 10.71 -22.89 -8.13
CA GLU A 174 11.66 -21.77 -8.19
C GLU A 174 11.09 -20.50 -8.81
N ASP A 175 9.96 -20.59 -9.52
CA ASP A 175 9.22 -19.44 -10.04
C ASP A 175 8.34 -18.78 -8.95
N MET A 176 8.16 -19.44 -7.81
CA MET A 176 7.34 -18.92 -6.70
C MET A 176 8.05 -17.79 -5.95
N PRO A 177 7.28 -16.89 -5.29
CA PRO A 177 7.85 -15.97 -4.31
C PRO A 177 8.73 -16.69 -3.29
N SER A 178 9.83 -16.06 -2.87
CA SER A 178 10.88 -16.71 -2.06
C SER A 178 10.37 -17.32 -0.75
N PHE A 179 9.39 -16.69 -0.10
CA PHE A 179 8.75 -17.19 1.12
C PHE A 179 7.83 -18.40 0.89
N ILE A 180 7.37 -18.64 -0.35
CA ILE A 180 6.68 -19.87 -0.77
C ILE A 180 7.69 -20.94 -1.17
N TYR A 181 8.70 -20.57 -1.98
CA TYR A 181 9.77 -21.47 -2.42
C TYR A 181 10.53 -22.06 -1.21
N VAL A 182 11.00 -21.18 -0.33
CA VAL A 182 11.66 -21.54 0.93
C VAL A 182 10.66 -21.30 2.06
N HIS A 183 9.73 -22.24 2.20
CA HIS A 183 8.67 -22.16 3.20
C HIS A 183 9.21 -21.91 4.62
N GLY A 184 8.67 -20.90 5.30
CA GLY A 184 9.11 -20.48 6.63
C GLY A 184 10.23 -19.42 6.64
N SER A 185 10.75 -19.03 5.47
CA SER A 185 11.66 -17.88 5.37
C SER A 185 10.89 -16.56 5.51
N TYR A 186 11.55 -15.56 6.11
CA TYR A 186 11.03 -14.19 6.31
C TYR A 186 9.60 -14.12 6.86
N PRO A 187 9.29 -14.75 8.01
CA PRO A 187 7.92 -14.96 8.47
C PRO A 187 7.10 -13.67 8.59
N ALA A 188 7.70 -12.58 9.10
CA ALA A 188 7.03 -11.28 9.21
C ALA A 188 6.67 -10.67 7.84
N TYR A 189 7.57 -10.75 6.85
CA TYR A 189 7.25 -10.29 5.49
C TYR A 189 6.27 -11.19 4.79
N PHE A 190 6.34 -12.50 5.02
CA PHE A 190 5.38 -13.42 4.45
C PHE A 190 3.96 -13.13 4.96
N GLU A 191 3.80 -12.94 6.28
CA GLU A 191 2.53 -12.54 6.88
C GLU A 191 2.03 -11.19 6.32
N MET A 192 2.91 -10.18 6.22
CA MET A 192 2.57 -8.88 5.64
C MET A 192 2.12 -8.97 4.18
N VAL A 193 2.77 -9.81 3.36
CA VAL A 193 2.37 -10.02 1.96
C VAL A 193 1.02 -10.74 1.86
N LEU A 194 0.73 -11.69 2.75
CA LEU A 194 -0.58 -12.33 2.75
C LEU A 194 -1.67 -11.38 3.30
N SER A 195 -1.35 -10.54 4.28
CA SER A 195 -2.31 -9.63 4.91
C SER A 195 -2.87 -8.57 3.96
N GLN A 196 -2.22 -8.34 2.80
CA GLN A 196 -2.76 -7.55 1.69
C GLN A 196 -4.21 -7.91 1.33
N PHE A 197 -4.60 -9.18 1.49
CA PHE A 197 -5.92 -9.69 1.12
C PHE A 197 -6.88 -9.85 2.30
N SER A 198 -6.49 -9.41 3.50
CA SER A 198 -7.30 -9.55 4.72
C SER A 198 -8.56 -8.67 4.74
N ASN A 199 -8.54 -7.56 4.02
CA ASN A 199 -9.64 -6.60 3.94
C ASN A 199 -9.78 -5.91 2.57
N VAL A 200 -9.07 -6.38 1.54
CA VAL A 200 -9.03 -5.75 0.20
C VAL A 200 -10.40 -5.69 -0.47
N GLU A 201 -11.28 -6.64 -0.17
CA GLU A 201 -12.65 -6.70 -0.65
C GLU A 201 -13.52 -5.53 -0.15
N LYS A 202 -13.07 -4.82 0.89
CA LYS A 202 -13.72 -3.62 1.43
C LYS A 202 -13.18 -2.33 0.79
N ALA A 203 -12.09 -2.40 0.02
CA ALA A 203 -11.57 -1.26 -0.71
C ALA A 203 -12.55 -0.85 -1.82
N ASP A 204 -12.69 0.45 -2.05
CA ASP A 204 -13.55 0.98 -3.11
C ASP A 204 -12.90 0.77 -4.50
N TYR A 205 -11.56 0.72 -4.53
CA TYR A 205 -10.79 0.47 -5.74
C TYR A 205 -9.57 -0.39 -5.43
N VAL A 206 -9.17 -1.19 -6.41
CA VAL A 206 -7.88 -1.88 -6.44
C VAL A 206 -7.11 -1.35 -7.64
N VAL A 207 -5.93 -0.80 -7.38
CA VAL A 207 -5.01 -0.27 -8.38
C VAL A 207 -3.77 -1.15 -8.39
N VAL A 208 -3.41 -1.68 -9.56
CA VAL A 208 -2.20 -2.48 -9.74
C VAL A 208 -1.25 -1.72 -10.67
N ASN A 209 0.01 -1.57 -10.27
CA ASN A 209 1.04 -0.89 -11.07
C ASN A 209 1.53 -1.78 -12.23
N THR A 210 0.64 -1.99 -13.21
CA THR A 210 0.88 -2.78 -14.41
C THR A 210 0.10 -2.18 -15.59
N PHE A 211 0.11 -2.84 -16.74
CA PHE A 211 -0.78 -2.53 -17.86
C PHE A 211 -1.35 -3.82 -18.46
N TYR A 212 -2.61 -3.75 -18.87
CA TYR A 212 -3.38 -4.92 -19.31
C TYR A 212 -2.68 -5.81 -20.33
N LYS A 213 -2.02 -5.23 -21.35
CA LYS A 213 -1.35 -6.00 -22.40
C LYS A 213 -0.12 -6.78 -21.93
N LEU A 214 0.43 -6.48 -20.74
CA LEU A 214 1.53 -7.23 -20.17
C LEU A 214 1.05 -8.57 -19.60
N GLU A 215 -0.15 -8.56 -19.01
CA GLU A 215 -0.69 -9.62 -18.15
C GLU A 215 -2.13 -9.96 -18.57
N GLU A 216 -2.43 -9.91 -19.89
CA GLU A 216 -3.80 -10.03 -20.43
C GLU A 216 -4.47 -11.38 -20.09
N LYS A 217 -3.66 -12.39 -19.83
CA LYS A 217 -4.10 -13.77 -19.57
C LYS A 217 -4.10 -14.15 -18.09
N GLU A 218 -3.63 -13.24 -17.23
CA GLU A 218 -3.53 -13.43 -15.78
C GLU A 218 -4.75 -12.86 -15.05
#